data_AF-A0A511WV16-F1
#
_entry.id   AF-A0A511WV16-F1
#
_cell.length_a   1.000
_cell.length_b   1.000
_cell.length_c   1.000
_cell.angle_alpha   90.00
_cell.angle_beta   90.00
_cell.angle_gamma   90.00
#
_symmetry.space_group_name_H-M   'P 1'
#
loop_
_entity.id
_entity.type
_entity.pdbx_description
1 polymer ?
#
loop_
_entity_poly.entity_id
_entity_poly.type
_entity_poly.pdbx_seq_one_letter_code
_entity_poly.pdbx_strand_id
1 'polypeptide(L)'
;MKKTYLWYWILLLFLLMGCQSNQQSLPLPEKEGDIHFQAFVEEVPTEGDADPEYQRMYDLVAKMQANEAIDLTQVDIQVKKETSIQAHGKEITNFPTYFILDQEGIVLETTNLDEVADYINRAGAPD
;
A
#
# COMPACT_ATOMS: atom_id res chain seq x y z
N MET A 1 3.32 56.24 12.30
CA MET A 1 2.46 55.16 11.75
C MET A 1 3.35 54.09 11.13
N LYS A 2 3.89 53.12 11.89
CA LYS A 2 4.84 52.11 11.38
C LYS A 2 4.62 50.69 11.95
N LYS A 3 3.56 50.45 12.72
CA LYS A 3 3.32 49.16 13.41
C LYS A 3 2.29 48.25 12.72
N THR A 4 1.56 48.75 11.71
CA THR A 4 0.50 47.98 11.03
C THR A 4 1.03 47.04 9.96
N TYR A 5 2.17 47.33 9.31
CA TYR A 5 2.72 46.47 8.26
C TYR A 5 3.34 45.17 8.78
N LEU A 6 3.86 45.15 10.01
CA LEU A 6 4.47 43.95 10.60
C LEU A 6 3.44 42.84 10.82
N TRP A 7 2.19 43.23 11.11
CA TRP A 7 1.11 42.29 11.40
C TRP A 7 0.62 41.54 10.16
N TYR A 8 0.59 42.21 9.00
CA TYR A 8 0.23 41.58 7.73
C TYR A 8 1.26 40.52 7.29
N TRP A 9 2.55 40.72 7.58
CA TRP A 9 3.59 39.73 7.28
C TRP A 9 3.50 38.47 8.14
N ILE A 10 3.12 38.61 9.41
CA ILE A 10 2.92 37.45 10.32
C ILE A 10 1.69 36.64 9.89
N LEU A 11 0.61 37.31 9.48
CA LEU A 11 -0.59 36.65 8.94
C LEU A 11 -0.31 35.92 7.62
N LEU A 12 0.54 36.48 6.75
CA LEU A 12 0.94 35.84 5.49
C LEU A 12 1.81 34.58 5.75
N LEU A 13 2.68 34.61 6.76
CA LEU A 13 3.53 33.47 7.13
C LEU A 13 2.71 32.29 7.70
N PHE A 14 1.65 32.57 8.47
CA PHE A 14 0.75 31.52 8.96
C PHE A 14 -0.07 30.85 7.86
N LEU A 15 -0.45 31.61 6.81
CA LEU A 15 -1.14 31.06 5.64
C LEU A 15 -0.24 30.11 4.81
N LEU A 16 1.08 30.29 4.84
CA LEU A 16 2.03 29.43 4.13
C LEU A 16 2.45 28.18 4.91
N MET A 17 2.29 28.15 6.24
CA MET A 17 2.55 26.94 7.05
C MET A 17 1.38 25.93 7.04
N GLY A 18 0.23 26.28 6.45
CA GLY A 18 -1.02 25.52 6.51
C GLY A 18 -1.24 24.46 5.41
N CYS A 19 -0.20 24.00 4.72
CA CYS A 19 -0.30 22.89 3.76
C CYS A 19 0.83 21.87 3.98
N GLN A 20 0.87 21.25 5.16
CA GLN A 20 1.37 19.88 5.24
C GLN A 20 0.15 18.98 5.17
N SER A 21 -0.21 18.56 3.97
CA SER A 21 -1.07 17.38 3.84
C SER A 21 -0.35 16.24 4.54
N ASN A 22 -1.07 15.52 5.40
CA ASN A 22 -0.64 14.24 5.98
C ASN A 22 -0.63 13.18 4.87
N GLN A 23 0.12 13.44 3.81
CA GLN A 23 0.26 12.55 2.67
C GLN A 23 1.32 11.53 3.09
N GLN A 24 0.84 10.49 3.76
CA GLN A 24 1.61 9.30 4.06
C GLN A 24 2.17 8.81 2.72
N SER A 25 3.48 8.97 2.52
CA SER A 25 4.13 8.63 1.26
C SER A 25 3.91 7.16 0.98
N LEU A 26 3.51 6.84 -0.26
CA LEU A 26 3.51 5.45 -0.73
C LEU A 26 4.93 4.91 -0.54
N PRO A 27 5.12 3.77 0.15
CA PRO A 27 6.42 3.11 0.19
C PRO A 27 6.62 2.43 -1.17
N LEU A 28 7.02 3.22 -2.17
CA LEU A 28 7.27 2.73 -3.52
C LEU A 28 8.60 1.97 -3.55
N PRO A 29 8.73 0.94 -4.40
CA PRO A 29 10.01 0.31 -4.69
C PRO A 29 11.03 1.32 -5.24
N GLU A 30 12.32 1.08 -4.94
CA GLU A 30 13.38 2.00 -5.32
C GLU A 30 13.80 1.88 -6.79
N LYS A 31 13.64 0.70 -7.39
CA LYS A 31 14.08 0.40 -8.76
C LYS A 31 12.92 0.02 -9.68
N GLU A 32 13.12 0.30 -10.96
CA GLU A 32 12.24 -0.16 -12.03
C GLU A 32 12.28 -1.69 -12.12
N GLY A 33 11.10 -2.33 -12.14
CA GLY A 33 10.95 -3.78 -12.12
C GLY A 33 10.77 -4.38 -10.71
N ASP A 34 11.09 -3.64 -9.65
CA ASP A 34 10.78 -4.05 -8.29
C ASP A 34 9.29 -3.87 -8.01
N ILE A 35 8.72 -4.78 -7.23
CA ILE A 35 7.35 -4.68 -6.75
C ILE A 35 7.28 -4.79 -5.23
N HIS A 36 6.33 -4.06 -4.65
CA HIS A 36 5.91 -4.25 -3.26
C HIS A 36 4.51 -4.84 -3.23
N PHE A 37 4.33 -5.88 -2.41
CA PHE A 37 3.02 -6.45 -2.12
C PHE A 37 2.56 -6.04 -0.73
N GLN A 38 1.34 -5.54 -0.62
CA GLN A 38 0.74 -5.19 0.66
C GLN A 38 -0.64 -5.81 0.81
N ALA A 39 -0.90 -6.42 1.96
CA ALA A 39 -2.18 -7.01 2.31
C ALA A 39 -2.73 -6.37 3.58
N PHE A 40 -3.98 -5.95 3.54
CA PHE A 40 -4.73 -5.46 4.69
C PHE A 40 -5.80 -6.48 5.02
N VAL A 41 -5.72 -7.06 6.23
CA VAL A 41 -6.61 -8.14 6.67
C VAL A 41 -7.20 -7.82 8.04
N GLU A 42 -8.44 -8.23 8.28
CA GLU A 42 -9.14 -7.98 9.55
C GLU A 42 -8.56 -8.81 10.70
N GLU A 43 -8.31 -10.10 10.45
CA GLU A 43 -7.82 -11.04 11.45
C GLU A 43 -6.81 -12.01 10.82
N VAL A 44 -5.92 -12.52 11.66
CA VAL A 44 -5.05 -13.66 11.33
C VAL A 44 -5.61 -14.87 12.04
N PRO A 45 -5.75 -16.02 11.36
CA PRO A 45 -6.21 -17.26 12.00
C PRO A 45 -5.37 -17.59 13.24
N THR A 46 -6.04 -18.04 14.28
CA THR A 46 -5.38 -18.54 15.50
C THR A 46 -4.54 -19.78 15.18
N GLU A 47 -3.48 -20.01 15.96
CA GLU A 47 -2.63 -21.20 15.79
C GLU A 47 -3.47 -22.48 15.93
N GLY A 48 -3.59 -23.25 14.84
CA GLY A 48 -4.42 -24.45 14.76
C GLY A 48 -5.74 -24.29 13.97
N ASP A 49 -6.15 -23.06 13.66
CA ASP A 49 -7.25 -22.77 12.74
C ASP A 49 -6.70 -22.68 11.31
N ALA A 50 -7.18 -23.55 10.43
CA ALA A 50 -6.86 -23.45 9.01
C ALA A 50 -7.80 -22.46 8.34
N ASP A 51 -7.31 -21.26 8.02
CA ASP A 51 -7.99 -20.34 7.11
C ASP A 51 -7.46 -20.55 5.69
N PRO A 52 -8.29 -21.09 4.77
CA PRO A 52 -7.87 -21.33 3.39
C PRO A 52 -7.45 -20.07 2.64
N GLU A 53 -8.09 -18.92 2.89
CA GLU A 53 -7.74 -17.66 2.21
C GLU A 53 -6.39 -17.13 2.67
N TYR A 54 -6.13 -17.21 3.98
CA TYR A 54 -4.82 -16.85 4.52
C TYR A 54 -3.71 -17.75 3.96
N GLN A 55 -3.94 -19.07 3.91
CA GLN A 55 -2.97 -20.00 3.32
C GLN A 55 -2.72 -19.70 1.84
N ARG A 56 -3.78 -19.42 1.06
CA ARG A 56 -3.66 -19.04 -0.36
C ARG A 56 -2.83 -17.78 -0.56
N MET A 57 -2.99 -16.77 0.32
CA MET A 57 -2.18 -15.55 0.28
C MET A 57 -0.69 -15.86 0.49
N TYR A 58 -0.35 -16.70 1.46
CA TYR A 58 1.05 -17.09 1.70
C TYR A 58 1.64 -17.89 0.54
N ASP A 59 0.87 -18.84 -0.02
CA ASP A 59 1.29 -19.60 -1.19
C ASP A 59 1.53 -18.67 -2.40
N LEU A 60 0.71 -17.62 -2.55
CA LEU A 60 0.88 -16.61 -3.60
C LEU A 60 2.14 -15.76 -3.36
N VAL A 61 2.39 -15.30 -2.13
CA VAL A 61 3.62 -14.57 -1.79
C VAL A 61 4.86 -15.44 -2.08
N ALA A 62 4.83 -16.71 -1.70
CA ALA A 62 5.92 -17.64 -2.00
C ALA A 62 6.13 -17.81 -3.52
N LYS A 63 5.04 -17.88 -4.30
CA LYS A 63 5.10 -17.92 -5.76
C LYS A 63 5.69 -16.64 -6.35
N MET A 64 5.37 -15.48 -5.79
CA MET A 64 5.95 -14.19 -6.20
C MET A 64 7.45 -14.13 -5.92
N GLN A 65 7.89 -14.57 -4.73
CA GLN A 65 9.31 -14.64 -4.38
C GLN A 65 10.11 -15.61 -5.24
N ALA A 66 9.47 -16.67 -5.73
CA ALA A 66 10.09 -17.65 -6.62
C ALA A 66 10.06 -17.24 -8.10
N ASN A 67 9.36 -16.16 -8.46
CA ASN A 67 9.23 -15.72 -9.84
C ASN A 67 10.42 -14.82 -10.22
N GLU A 68 11.35 -15.33 -11.02
CA GLU A 68 12.54 -14.58 -11.45
C GLU A 68 12.22 -13.34 -12.32
N ALA A 69 11.03 -13.27 -12.90
CA ALA A 69 10.60 -12.13 -13.72
C ALA A 69 10.10 -10.93 -12.90
N ILE A 70 9.96 -11.10 -11.58
CA ILE A 70 9.39 -10.10 -10.69
C ILE A 70 10.28 -9.98 -9.46
N ASP A 71 10.87 -8.81 -9.20
CA ASP A 71 11.69 -8.61 -8.00
C ASP A 71 10.79 -8.15 -6.83
N LEU A 72 10.27 -9.12 -6.07
CA LEU A 72 9.48 -8.82 -4.87
C LEU A 72 10.40 -8.39 -3.72
N THR A 73 10.51 -7.09 -3.52
CA THR A 73 11.44 -6.50 -2.54
C THR A 73 10.80 -6.24 -1.17
N GLN A 74 9.47 -6.11 -1.10
CA GLN A 74 8.75 -5.94 0.16
C GLN A 74 7.40 -6.66 0.18
N VAL A 75 7.13 -7.33 1.31
CA VAL A 75 5.83 -7.89 1.67
C VAL A 75 5.40 -7.29 3.00
N ASP A 76 4.28 -6.59 3.01
CA ASP A 76 3.70 -6.01 4.23
C ASP A 76 2.28 -6.56 4.45
N ILE A 77 2.06 -7.26 5.57
CA ILE A 77 0.74 -7.79 5.94
C ILE A 77 0.29 -7.06 7.20
N GLN A 78 -0.65 -6.14 7.03
CA GLN A 78 -1.21 -5.34 8.11
C GLN A 78 -2.51 -5.96 8.61
N VAL A 79 -2.49 -6.38 9.87
CA VAL A 79 -3.65 -6.92 10.56
C VAL A 79 -4.24 -5.82 11.43
N LYS A 80 -5.45 -5.37 11.12
CA LYS A 80 -6.13 -4.37 11.93
C LYS A 80 -7.59 -4.73 12.15
N LYS A 81 -8.02 -4.66 13.41
CA LYS A 81 -9.42 -4.81 13.84
C LYS A 81 -10.24 -3.53 13.67
N GLU A 82 -9.76 -2.62 12.82
CA GLU A 82 -10.40 -1.31 12.58
C GLU A 82 -11.42 -1.46 11.45
N THR A 83 -12.57 -0.78 11.55
CA THR A 83 -13.60 -0.80 10.50
C THR A 83 -13.16 -0.12 9.21
N SER A 84 -12.15 0.73 9.28
CA SER A 84 -11.48 1.32 8.13
C SER A 84 -10.05 1.70 8.46
N ILE A 85 -9.19 1.71 7.44
CA ILE A 85 -7.77 2.05 7.55
C ILE A 85 -7.46 3.16 6.56
N GLN A 86 -6.78 4.21 7.03
CA GLN A 86 -6.19 5.22 6.14
C GLN A 86 -4.82 4.72 5.68
N ALA A 87 -4.70 4.41 4.40
CA ALA A 87 -3.44 4.05 3.77
C ALA A 87 -3.39 4.67 2.37
N HIS A 88 -2.19 5.06 1.92
CA HIS A 88 -2.00 5.52 0.52
C HIS A 88 -2.87 6.73 0.12
N GLY A 89 -3.24 7.57 1.10
CA GLY A 89 -4.12 8.72 0.87
C GLY A 89 -5.60 8.37 0.65
N LYS A 90 -6.01 7.13 0.94
CA LYS A 90 -7.39 6.65 0.83
C LYS A 90 -7.85 5.89 2.06
N GLU A 91 -9.17 5.85 2.22
CA GLU A 91 -9.83 5.04 3.24
C GLU A 91 -10.12 3.65 2.66
N ILE A 92 -9.53 2.62 3.25
CA ILE A 92 -9.81 1.22 2.98
C ILE A 92 -10.90 0.79 3.95
N THR A 93 -12.08 0.45 3.44
CA THR A 93 -13.24 0.00 4.22
C THR A 93 -13.61 -1.45 3.99
N ASN A 94 -13.00 -2.09 2.99
CA ASN A 94 -13.25 -3.48 2.62
C ASN A 94 -12.01 -4.31 2.96
N PHE A 95 -12.22 -5.46 3.60
CA PHE A 95 -11.15 -6.39 3.92
C PHE A 95 -11.53 -7.80 3.44
N PRO A 96 -10.55 -8.60 2.98
CA PRO A 96 -9.17 -8.22 2.75
C PRO A 96 -9.03 -7.25 1.56
N THR A 97 -8.00 -6.41 1.58
CA THR A 97 -7.59 -5.59 0.42
C THR A 97 -6.12 -5.80 0.16
N TYR A 98 -5.78 -6.03 -1.11
CA TYR A 98 -4.43 -6.27 -1.61
C TYR A 98 -3.98 -5.15 -2.52
N PHE A 99 -2.71 -4.77 -2.40
CA PHE A 99 -2.04 -3.82 -3.27
C PHE A 99 -0.79 -4.45 -3.87
N ILE A 100 -0.59 -4.17 -5.15
CA ILE A 100 0.72 -4.26 -5.78
C ILE A 100 1.15 -2.84 -6.12
N LEU A 101 2.36 -2.48 -5.68
CA LEU A 101 2.99 -1.21 -5.99
C LEU A 101 4.24 -1.44 -6.83
N ASP A 102 4.45 -0.56 -7.81
CA ASP A 102 5.68 -0.41 -8.56
C ASP A 102 6.29 0.98 -8.30
N GLN A 103 7.34 1.35 -9.03
CA GLN A 103 8.00 2.64 -8.87
C GLN A 103 7.08 3.84 -9.21
N GLU A 104 6.04 3.66 -10.03
CA GLU A 104 5.12 4.72 -10.43
C GLU A 104 3.95 4.89 -9.45
N GLY A 105 3.55 3.83 -8.75
CA GLY A 105 2.46 3.88 -7.79
C GLY A 105 1.77 2.55 -7.55
N ILE A 106 0.46 2.61 -7.33
CA ILE A 106 -0.39 1.43 -7.17
C ILE A 106 -0.79 0.94 -8.57
N VAL A 107 -0.33 -0.26 -8.94
CA VAL A 107 -0.65 -0.89 -10.22
C VAL A 107 -1.81 -1.88 -10.12
N LEU A 108 -2.08 -2.38 -8.91
CA LEU A 108 -3.24 -3.22 -8.63
C LEU A 108 -3.79 -2.92 -7.23
N GLU A 109 -5.11 -2.76 -7.15
CA GLU A 109 -5.89 -2.70 -5.92
C GLU A 109 -7.07 -3.65 -6.09
N THR A 110 -7.19 -4.65 -5.21
CA THR A 110 -8.26 -5.63 -5.31
C THR A 110 -8.55 -6.29 -3.97
N THR A 111 -9.75 -6.80 -3.80
CA THR A 111 -10.13 -7.67 -2.67
C THR A 111 -10.04 -9.16 -3.05
N ASN A 112 -9.64 -9.47 -4.29
CA ASN A 112 -9.63 -10.81 -4.84
C ASN A 112 -8.19 -11.28 -5.11
N LEU A 113 -7.74 -12.33 -4.40
CA LEU A 113 -6.43 -12.94 -4.59
C LEU A 113 -6.22 -13.52 -6.00
N ASP A 114 -7.28 -13.92 -6.71
CA ASP A 114 -7.16 -14.46 -8.07
C ASP A 114 -6.65 -13.38 -9.05
N GLU A 115 -7.06 -12.13 -8.87
CA GLU A 115 -6.60 -11.02 -9.71
C GLU A 115 -5.12 -10.69 -9.45
N VAL A 116 -4.67 -10.85 -8.21
CA VAL A 116 -3.25 -10.75 -7.85
C VAL A 116 -2.47 -11.87 -8.53
N ALA A 117 -2.96 -13.12 -8.47
CA ALA A 117 -2.32 -14.25 -9.13
C ALA A 117 -2.22 -14.06 -10.65
N ASP A 118 -3.28 -13.56 -11.28
CA ASP A 118 -3.32 -13.26 -12.72
C ASP A 118 -2.38 -12.13 -13.12
N TYR A 119 -2.21 -11.11 -12.27
CA TYR A 119 -1.20 -10.08 -12.49
C TYR A 119 0.21 -10.67 -12.49
N ILE A 120 0.55 -11.49 -11.49
CA ILE A 120 1.86 -12.11 -11.35
C ILE A 120 2.16 -13.10 -12.49
N ASN A 121 1.17 -13.87 -12.93
CA ASN A 121 1.31 -14.77 -14.07
C ASN A 121 1.59 -14.02 -15.38
N ARG A 122 0.98 -12.85 -15.57
CA ARG A 122 1.20 -12.01 -16.76
C ARG A 122 2.53 -11.28 -16.72
N ALA A 123 2.89 -10.72 -15.57
CA ALA A 123 4.18 -10.05 -15.39
C ALA A 123 5.36 -11.02 -15.54
N GLY A 124 5.15 -12.32 -15.26
CA GLY A 124 6.15 -13.37 -15.47
C GLY A 124 6.14 -14.08 -16.82
N ALA A 125 5.26 -13.69 -17.75
CA ALA A 125 5.26 -14.29 -19.09
C ALA A 125 6.38 -13.65 -19.93
N PRO A 126 7.33 -14.43 -20.46
CA PRO A 126 8.24 -13.91 -21.48
C PRO A 126 7.45 -13.56 -22.74
N ASP A 127 7.76 -12.41 -23.34
CA ASP A 127 7.24 -11.97 -24.66
C ASP A 127 7.39 -13.04 -25.75
#